data_AF-A0A0Q6RQI8-F1
#
_entry.id   AF-A0A0Q6RQI8-F1
#
_cell.length_a   1.000
_cell.length_b   1.000
_cell.length_c   1.000
_cell.angle_alpha   90.00
_cell.angle_beta   90.00
_cell.angle_gamma   90.00
#
_symmetry.space_group_name_H-M   'P 1'
#
loop_
_entity.id
_entity.type
_entity.pdbx_description
1 polymer ?
#
loop_
_entity_poly.entity_id
_entity_poly.type
_entity_poly.pdbx_seq_one_letter_code
_entity_poly.pdbx_strand_id
1 'polypeptide(L)'
;MKDCKTRVVLVVAPSVMERHRTLRAFGLDPSRDGIRYVEKAYGLRGWSRGTPYLALHTENWSTIEGIALDQALGALTRSGQLRIANEKDLAQLKESVSC
;
A
#
# COMPACT_ATOMS: atom_id res chain seq x y z
N MET A 1 13.83 -6.09 25.22
CA MET A 1 13.11 -6.79 24.13
C MET A 1 12.80 -5.74 23.07
N LYS A 2 13.43 -5.80 21.89
CA LYS A 2 13.12 -4.85 20.81
C LYS A 2 11.79 -5.26 20.19
N ASP A 3 10.77 -4.44 20.41
CA ASP A 3 9.48 -4.52 19.72
C ASP A 3 9.76 -4.37 18.22
N CYS A 4 9.95 -5.48 17.51
CA CYS A 4 9.99 -5.48 16.05
C CYS A 4 8.58 -5.15 15.56
N LYS A 5 8.19 -3.87 15.61
CA LYS A 5 6.97 -3.41 14.97
C LYS A 5 7.11 -3.67 13.48
N THR A 6 6.52 -4.76 13.01
CA THR A 6 6.38 -5.06 11.58
C THR A 6 5.76 -3.83 10.93
N ARG A 7 6.53 -3.17 10.05
CA ARG A 7 6.08 -1.95 9.40
C ARG A 7 4.98 -2.33 8.43
N VAL A 8 3.82 -1.70 8.59
CA VAL A 8 2.69 -1.91 7.71
C VAL A 8 2.92 -1.20 6.38
N VAL A 9 2.68 -1.90 5.28
CA VAL A 9 2.62 -1.34 3.92
C VAL A 9 1.21 -1.48 3.39
N LEU A 10 0.69 -0.40 2.83
CA LEU A 10 -0.64 -0.37 2.23
C LEU A 10 -0.56 -0.84 0.78
N VAL A 11 -1.33 -1.84 0.40
CA VAL A 11 -1.57 -2.19 -1.01
C VAL A 11 -2.89 -1.56 -1.40
N VAL A 12 -2.80 -0.53 -2.24
CA VAL A 12 -3.93 0.33 -2.61
C VAL A 12 -4.35 -0.01 -4.03
N ALA A 13 -5.55 -0.55 -4.18
CA ALA A 13 -6.07 -1.01 -5.46
C ALA A 13 -7.61 -1.03 -5.43
N PRO A 14 -8.31 -0.52 -6.46
CA PRO A 14 -9.77 -0.38 -6.43
C PRO A 14 -10.53 -1.70 -6.60
N SER A 15 -9.84 -2.81 -6.86
CA SER A 15 -10.45 -4.13 -7.03
C SER A 15 -9.50 -5.26 -6.65
N VAL A 16 -10.05 -6.45 -6.44
CA VAL A 16 -9.29 -7.69 -6.21
C VAL A 16 -8.33 -7.98 -7.37
N MET A 17 -8.75 -7.76 -8.62
CA MET A 17 -7.90 -7.97 -9.79
C MET A 17 -6.69 -7.03 -9.79
N GLU A 18 -6.91 -5.74 -9.55
CA GLU A 18 -5.82 -4.75 -9.47
C GLU A 18 -4.89 -5.04 -8.29
N ARG A 19 -5.44 -5.46 -7.14
CA ARG A 19 -4.65 -5.91 -5.99
C ARG A 19 -3.72 -7.06 -6.37
N HIS A 20 -4.22 -8.08 -7.05
CA HIS A 20 -3.39 -9.20 -7.51
C HIS A 20 -2.33 -8.77 -8.51
N ARG A 21 -2.64 -7.82 -9.41
CA ARG A 21 -1.65 -7.23 -10.33
C ARG A 21 -0.56 -6.50 -9.57
N THR A 22 -0.90 -5.67 -8.60
CA THR A 22 0.06 -4.96 -7.74
C THR A 22 0.95 -5.95 -6.98
N LEU A 23 0.36 -6.91 -6.26
CA LEU A 23 1.14 -7.90 -5.52
C LEU A 23 2.12 -8.68 -6.42
N ARG A 24 1.65 -9.11 -7.60
CA ARG A 24 2.50 -9.81 -8.58
C ARG A 24 3.62 -8.92 -9.10
N ALA A 25 3.32 -7.66 -9.45
CA ALA A 25 4.31 -6.72 -9.97
C ALA A 25 5.44 -6.44 -8.97
N PHE A 26 5.11 -6.41 -7.67
CA PHE A 26 6.08 -6.21 -6.60
C PHE A 26 6.67 -7.51 -6.05
N GLY A 27 6.23 -8.68 -6.52
CA GLY A 27 6.69 -9.99 -6.05
C GLY A 27 6.36 -10.23 -4.57
N LEU A 28 5.16 -9.84 -4.13
CA LEU A 28 4.69 -9.98 -2.76
C LEU A 28 3.69 -11.14 -2.64
N ASP A 29 3.80 -11.88 -1.53
CA ASP A 29 2.84 -12.92 -1.17
C ASP A 29 1.62 -12.28 -0.48
N PRO A 30 0.37 -12.54 -0.95
CA PRO A 30 -0.84 -12.01 -0.34
C PRO A 30 -1.06 -12.41 1.13
N SER A 31 -0.40 -13.47 1.58
CA SER A 31 -0.51 -14.05 2.92
C SER A 31 0.48 -13.44 3.91
N ARG A 32 1.30 -12.46 3.48
CA ARG A 32 2.30 -11.83 4.34
C ARG A 32 1.68 -10.92 5.39
N ASP A 33 2.13 -11.11 6.61
CA ASP A 33 1.95 -10.13 7.68
C ASP A 33 2.60 -8.79 7.33
N GLY A 34 1.98 -7.70 7.80
CA GLY A 34 2.43 -6.35 7.48
C GLY A 34 1.82 -5.77 6.20
N ILE A 35 1.06 -6.53 5.42
CA ILE A 35 0.27 -6.00 4.29
C ILE A 35 -1.13 -5.60 4.76
N ARG A 36 -1.59 -4.42 4.32
CA ARG A 36 -2.97 -3.97 4.50
C ARG A 36 -3.57 -3.55 3.18
N TYR A 37 -4.70 -4.15 2.82
CA TYR A 37 -5.40 -3.85 1.58
C TYR A 37 -6.33 -2.67 1.76
N VAL A 38 -6.26 -1.71 0.83
CA VAL A 38 -7.15 -0.54 0.81
C VAL A 38 -7.78 -0.43 -0.57
N GLU A 39 -9.09 -0.65 -0.62
CA GLU A 39 -9.86 -0.63 -1.88
C GLU A 39 -10.68 0.65 -2.05
N LYS A 40 -10.82 1.46 -0.99
CA LYS A 40 -11.67 2.64 -0.96
C LYS A 40 -10.96 3.82 -0.31
N ALA A 41 -11.24 5.02 -0.80
CA ALA A 41 -10.56 6.25 -0.36
C ALA A 41 -10.68 6.51 1.15
N TYR A 42 -11.82 6.17 1.77
CA TYR A 42 -11.97 6.33 3.23
C TYR A 42 -11.00 5.45 4.03
N GLY A 43 -10.56 4.32 3.47
CA GLY A 43 -9.59 3.41 4.10
C GLY A 43 -8.16 3.96 4.11
N LEU A 44 -7.91 5.08 3.43
CA LEU A 44 -6.63 5.81 3.49
C LEU A 44 -6.57 6.81 4.66
N ARG A 45 -7.66 6.98 5.42
CA ARG A 45 -7.69 7.84 6.60
C ARG A 45 -7.14 7.12 7.84
N GLY A 46 -6.56 7.88 8.77
CA GLY A 46 -6.13 7.37 10.08
C GLY A 46 -4.76 6.68 10.10
N TRP A 47 -4.09 6.53 8.96
CA TRP A 47 -2.70 6.04 8.91
C TRP A 47 -1.74 7.04 9.54
N SER A 48 -0.60 6.57 10.04
CA SER A 48 0.44 7.45 10.58
C SER A 48 1.14 8.23 9.46
N ARG A 49 1.77 9.35 9.80
CA ARG A 49 2.54 10.14 8.83
C ARG A 49 3.70 9.32 8.24
N GLY A 50 3.92 9.43 6.94
CA GLY A 50 4.95 8.69 6.21
C GLY A 50 4.68 7.19 6.05
N THR A 51 3.41 6.76 6.17
CA THR A 51 3.03 5.35 5.97
C THR A 51 3.30 4.96 4.50
N PRO A 52 4.05 3.87 4.25
CA PRO A 52 4.34 3.42 2.90
C PRO A 52 3.11 2.79 2.23
N TYR A 53 2.93 3.09 0.94
CA TYR A 53 1.92 2.44 0.10
C TYR A 53 2.49 1.96 -1.23
N LEU A 54 1.82 0.98 -1.82
CA LEU A 54 2.01 0.44 -3.15
C LEU A 54 0.71 0.62 -3.93
N ALA A 55 0.82 1.21 -5.11
CA ALA A 55 -0.25 1.27 -6.08
C ALA A 55 0.37 1.06 -7.47
N LEU A 56 -0.37 0.46 -8.39
CA LEU A 56 0.09 0.17 -9.73
C LEU A 56 -0.87 0.80 -10.73
N HIS A 57 -0.31 1.52 -11.71
CA HIS A 57 -1.04 2.12 -12.83
C HIS A 57 -2.31 2.87 -12.40
N THR A 58 -2.20 3.77 -11.42
CA THR A 58 -3.36 4.51 -10.90
C THR A 58 -4.04 5.36 -11.96
N GLU A 59 -3.28 5.78 -12.98
CA GLU A 59 -3.73 6.48 -14.17
C GLU A 59 -4.74 5.67 -15.02
N ASN A 60 -4.75 4.35 -14.89
CA ASN A 60 -5.64 3.46 -15.64
C ASN A 60 -6.95 3.16 -14.90
N TRP A 61 -7.12 3.68 -13.68
CA TRP A 61 -8.31 3.45 -12.88
C TRP A 61 -9.46 4.32 -13.37
N SER A 62 -10.36 3.76 -14.17
CA SER A 62 -11.48 4.47 -14.79
C SER A 62 -12.79 4.45 -14.00
N THR A 63 -12.88 3.65 -12.94
CA THR A 63 -14.08 3.60 -12.08
C THR A 63 -14.15 4.82 -11.16
N ILE A 64 -15.35 5.19 -10.71
CA ILE A 64 -15.55 6.30 -9.77
C ILE A 64 -14.71 6.07 -8.50
N GLU A 65 -14.72 4.85 -7.98
CA GLU A 65 -13.94 4.45 -6.80
C GLU A 65 -12.44 4.57 -7.06
N GLY A 66 -11.97 4.17 -8.24
CA GLY A 66 -10.58 4.25 -8.65
C GLY A 66 -10.09 5.70 -8.75
N ILE A 67 -10.84 6.56 -9.42
CA ILE A 67 -10.53 7.99 -9.54
C ILE A 67 -10.47 8.65 -8.15
N ALA A 68 -11.43 8.35 -7.27
CA ALA A 68 -11.44 8.88 -5.91
C ALA A 68 -10.23 8.39 -5.09
N LEU A 69 -9.81 7.14 -5.30
CA LEU A 69 -8.65 6.54 -4.63
C LEU A 69 -7.33 7.19 -5.10
N ASP A 70 -7.17 7.40 -6.40
CA ASP A 70 -6.01 8.09 -6.97
C ASP A 70 -5.90 9.54 -6.47
N GLN A 71 -7.00 10.29 -6.49
CA GLN A 71 -7.04 11.66 -5.96
C GLN A 71 -6.66 11.72 -4.48
N ALA A 72 -7.18 10.78 -3.68
CA ALA A 72 -6.87 10.69 -2.26
C ALA A 72 -5.39 10.33 -2.03
N LEU A 73 -4.84 9.37 -2.78
CA LEU A 73 -3.41 9.03 -2.74
C LEU A 73 -2.54 10.24 -3.07
N GLY A 74 -2.87 10.98 -4.13
CA GLY A 74 -2.14 12.17 -4.52
C GLY A 74 -2.15 13.24 -3.42
N ALA A 75 -3.32 13.53 -2.84
CA ALA A 75 -3.46 14.50 -1.76
C ALA A 75 -2.67 14.10 -0.50
N LEU A 76 -2.81 12.84 -0.08
CA LEU A 76 -2.14 12.32 1.12
C LEU A 76 -0.63 12.21 0.93
N THR A 77 -0.17 11.90 -0.28
CA THR A 77 1.25 11.87 -0.62
C THR A 77 1.86 13.27 -0.59
N ARG A 78 1.19 14.27 -1.18
CA ARG A 78 1.65 15.68 -1.14
C ARG A 78 1.69 16.24 0.28
N SER A 79 0.77 15.83 1.15
CA SER A 79 0.77 16.22 2.58
C SER A 79 1.85 15.51 3.41
N GLY A 80 2.53 14.50 2.85
CA GLY A 80 3.49 13.65 3.56
C GLY A 80 2.85 12.64 4.51
N GLN A 81 1.52 12.49 4.47
CA GLN A 81 0.81 11.48 5.26
C GLN A 81 1.12 10.07 4.74
N LEU A 82 1.07 9.91 3.42
CA LEU A 82 1.46 8.69 2.73
C LEU A 82 2.74 8.94 1.93
N ARG A 83 3.45 7.86 1.62
CA ARG A 83 4.57 7.89 0.69
C ARG A 83 4.63 6.61 -0.11
N ILE A 84 5.20 6.66 -1.31
CA ILE A 84 5.47 5.46 -2.09
C ILE A 84 6.46 4.59 -1.30
N ALA A 85 6.16 3.29 -1.23
CA ALA A 85 7.04 2.31 -0.60
C ALA A 85 8.35 2.21 -1.38
N ASN A 86 9.47 2.14 -0.66
CA ASN A 86 10.80 2.00 -1.25
C ASN A 86 11.28 0.54 -1.17
N GLU A 87 12.47 0.28 -1.71
CA GLU A 87 13.08 -1.04 -1.72
C GLU A 87 13.26 -1.64 -0.32
N LYS A 88 13.50 -0.82 0.71
CA LYS A 88 13.64 -1.30 2.09
C LYS A 88 12.31 -1.78 2.66
N ASP A 89 11.23 -1.05 2.38
CA ASP A 89 9.88 -1.46 2.78
C ASP A 89 9.50 -2.79 2.10
N LEU A 90 9.84 -2.92 0.81
CA LEU A 90 9.62 -4.15 0.05
C LEU A 90 10.47 -5.31 0.54
N ALA A 91 11.75 -5.08 0.86
CA ALA A 91 12.65 -6.10 1.39
C ALA A 91 12.11 -6.67 2.71
N GLN A 92 11.62 -5.81 3.61
CA GLN A 92 11.03 -6.23 4.87
C GLN A 92 9.78 -7.12 4.70
N LEU A 93 9.01 -6.93 3.62
CA LEU A 93 7.86 -7.78 3.31
C LEU A 93 8.25 -9.09 2.62
N LYS A 94 9.35 -9.10 1.87
CA LYS A 94 9.84 -10.25 1.12
C LYS A 94 10.62 -11.21 2.02
N GLU A 95 11.48 -10.67 2.87
CA GLU A 95 12.30 -11.44 3.77
C GLU A 95 11.44 -11.96 4.93
N SER A 96 11.34 -13.28 5.05
CA SER A 96 10.85 -13.96 6.25
C SER A 96 11.84 -13.76 7.39
N VAL A 97 12.03 -12.54 7.89
CA VAL A 97 12.75 -12.39 9.15
C VAL A 97 11.70 -12.34 10.25
N SER A 98 11.32 -13.53 10.69
CA SER A 98 10.94 -13.78 12.07
C SER A 98 11.93 -13.03 12.98
N CYS A 99 11.44 -11.95 13.59
CA CYS A 99 11.74 -11.80 15.00
C CYS A 99 11.03 -12.96 15.74
#